data_AF-A0A539E693-F1
#
_entry.id   AF-A0A539E693-F1
#
_cell.length_a   1.000
_cell.length_b   1.000
_cell.length_c   1.000
_cell.angle_alpha   90.00
_cell.angle_beta   90.00
_cell.angle_gamma   90.00
#
_symmetry.space_group_name_H-M   'P 1'
#
loop_
_entity.id
_entity.type
_entity.pdbx_description
1 polymer ?
#
loop_
_entity_poly.entity_id
_entity_poly.type
_entity_poly.pdbx_seq_one_letter_code
_entity_poly.pdbx_strand_id
1 'polypeptide(L)'
;MDTLLLLKALLLGVIEGLTEFLPVSSTGHLIIFGDLLNFTGERAKSFEIFIQLGSILGVVWFYHQRLWQVARNLHRPQERRFVINLLIAFLPAVILGLLLHHTIKTYPAARCT
;
A
#
# COMPACT_ATOMS: atom_id res chain seq x y z
N MET A 1 -19.32 -4.37 21.81
CA MET A 1 -18.06 -4.30 21.06
C MET A 1 -17.63 -5.74 20.83
N ASP A 2 -17.71 -6.22 19.59
CA ASP A 2 -17.35 -7.61 19.29
C ASP A 2 -15.83 -7.73 19.34
N THR A 3 -15.30 -8.12 20.50
CA THR A 3 -13.87 -8.27 20.76
C THR A 3 -13.18 -9.19 19.74
N LEU A 4 -13.91 -10.20 19.26
CA LEU A 4 -13.47 -11.09 18.18
C LEU A 4 -13.20 -10.33 16.87
N LEU A 5 -14.03 -9.34 16.53
CA LEU A 5 -13.85 -8.54 15.32
C LEU A 5 -12.65 -7.59 15.44
N LEU A 6 -12.44 -6.99 16.62
CA LEU A 6 -11.24 -6.20 16.91
C LEU A 6 -9.97 -7.04 16.81
N LEU A 7 -9.99 -8.28 17.30
CA LEU A 7 -8.85 -9.19 17.21
C LEU A 7 -8.53 -9.54 15.74
N LYS A 8 -9.54 -9.83 14.91
CA LYS A 8 -9.36 -10.06 13.47
C LYS A 8 -8.76 -8.83 12.78
N ALA A 9 -9.27 -7.65 13.08
CA ALA A 9 -8.77 -6.39 12.52
C ALA A 9 -7.31 -6.12 12.94
N LEU A 10 -6.95 -6.38 14.21
CA LEU A 10 -5.58 -6.27 14.70
C LEU A 10 -4.64 -7.22 13.95
N LEU A 11 -5.02 -8.49 13.81
CA LEU A 11 -4.20 -9.49 13.12
C LEU A 11 -3.96 -9.12 11.65
N LEU A 12 -5.03 -8.76 10.93
CA LEU A 12 -4.92 -8.32 9.53
C LEU A 12 -4.07 -7.05 9.39
N GLY A 13 -4.23 -6.09 10.30
CA GLY A 13 -3.41 -4.87 10.32
C GLY A 13 -1.93 -5.15 10.57
N VAL A 14 -1.59 -6.09 11.46
CA VAL A 14 -0.20 -6.51 11.70
C VAL A 14 0.37 -7.23 10.48
N ILE A 15 -0.39 -8.13 9.86
CA ILE A 15 0.05 -8.84 8.65
C ILE A 15 0.32 -7.84 7.53
N GLU A 16 -0.59 -6.90 7.28
CA GLU A 16 -0.41 -5.85 6.28
C GLU A 16 0.83 -4.99 6.58
N GLY A 17 0.94 -4.48 7.81
CA GLY A 17 2.06 -3.62 8.20
C GLY A 17 3.42 -4.32 8.12
N LEU A 18 3.48 -5.64 8.28
CA LEU A 18 4.72 -6.40 8.12
C LEU A 18 4.99 -6.76 6.66
N THR A 19 3.97 -7.22 5.93
CA THR A 19 4.16 -7.78 4.59
C THR A 19 4.22 -6.73 3.49
N GLU A 20 3.68 -5.52 3.70
CA GLU A 20 3.71 -4.44 2.70
C GLU A 20 5.15 -3.95 2.41
N PHE A 21 6.05 -4.05 3.40
CA PHE A 21 7.45 -3.64 3.24
C PHE A 21 8.37 -4.76 2.76
N LEU A 22 7.88 -6.00 2.72
CA LEU A 22 8.61 -7.15 2.21
C LEU A 22 8.13 -7.52 0.80
N PRO A 23 9.00 -8.01 -0.09
CA PRO A 23 8.62 -8.41 -1.44
C PRO A 23 7.91 -9.79 -1.43
N VAL A 24 6.80 -9.91 -0.68
CA VAL A 24 6.07 -11.17 -0.42
C VAL A 24 4.59 -11.11 -0.80
N SER A 25 4.12 -10.03 -1.43
CA SER A 25 2.70 -9.79 -1.80
C SER A 25 1.75 -9.73 -0.60
N SER A 26 1.56 -8.53 -0.06
CA SER A 26 0.64 -8.22 1.05
C SER A 26 -0.82 -8.57 0.74
N THR A 27 -1.30 -8.18 -0.45
CA THR A 27 -2.67 -8.46 -0.92
C THR A 27 -3.00 -9.95 -0.94
N GLY A 28 -2.05 -10.81 -1.33
CA GLY A 28 -2.25 -12.26 -1.30
C GLY A 28 -2.42 -12.80 0.11
N HIS A 29 -1.62 -12.30 1.06
CA HIS A 29 -1.74 -12.70 2.46
C HIS A 29 -3.08 -12.24 3.05
N LEU A 30 -3.52 -11.01 2.80
CA LEU A 30 -4.82 -10.51 3.28
C LEU A 30 -6.00 -11.32 2.74
N ILE A 31 -5.97 -11.76 1.49
CA ILE A 31 -7.02 -12.62 0.93
C ILE A 31 -7.05 -13.98 1.66
N ILE A 32 -5.90 -14.64 1.84
CA ILE A 32 -5.82 -15.96 2.48
C ILE A 32 -6.25 -15.88 3.95
N PHE A 33 -5.70 -14.92 4.70
CA PHE A 33 -6.02 -14.76 6.12
C PHE A 33 -7.42 -14.20 6.34
N GLY A 34 -7.92 -13.35 5.43
CA GLY A 34 -9.29 -12.84 5.44
C GLY A 34 -10.31 -13.98 5.27
N ASP A 35 -10.07 -14.90 4.33
CA ASP A 35 -10.92 -16.08 4.13
C ASP A 35 -10.87 -17.03 5.35
N LEU A 36 -9.66 -17.31 5.87
CA LEU A 36 -9.48 -18.16 7.06
C LEU A 36 -10.20 -17.60 8.30
N LEU A 37 -10.23 -16.27 8.45
CA LEU A 37 -10.89 -15.58 9.54
C LEU A 37 -12.38 -15.33 9.28
N ASN A 38 -12.95 -15.78 8.15
CA ASN A 38 -14.31 -15.46 7.71
C ASN A 38 -14.59 -13.96 7.73
N PHE A 39 -13.60 -13.15 7.34
CA PHE A 39 -13.69 -11.69 7.24
C PHE A 39 -13.67 -11.29 5.77
N THR A 40 -14.79 -11.54 5.09
CA THR A 40 -14.95 -11.34 3.65
C THR A 40 -16.10 -10.36 3.34
N GLY A 41 -16.15 -9.86 2.11
CA GLY A 41 -17.20 -8.95 1.63
C GLY A 41 -16.71 -7.50 1.41
N GLU A 42 -17.64 -6.59 1.09
CA GLU A 42 -17.31 -5.19 0.78
C GLU A 42 -16.63 -4.45 1.94
N ARG A 43 -17.08 -4.72 3.18
CA ARG A 43 -16.47 -4.11 4.38
C ARG A 43 -15.02 -4.55 4.57
N ALA A 44 -14.69 -5.80 4.26
CA ALA A 44 -13.33 -6.32 4.34
C ALA A 44 -12.44 -5.63 3.29
N LYS A 45 -12.90 -5.52 2.04
CA LYS A 45 -12.18 -4.78 0.99
C LYS A 45 -11.92 -3.32 1.36
N SER A 46 -12.93 -2.61 1.90
CA SER A 46 -12.71 -1.25 2.37
C SER A 46 -11.70 -1.20 3.52
N PHE A 47 -11.77 -2.15 4.45
CA PHE A 47 -10.83 -2.25 5.56
C PHE A 47 -9.38 -2.48 5.09
N GLU A 48 -9.16 -3.38 4.13
CA GLU A 48 -7.86 -3.62 3.50
C GLU A 48 -7.25 -2.33 2.94
N ILE A 49 -8.05 -1.53 2.24
CA ILE A 49 -7.62 -0.21 1.75
C ILE A 49 -7.23 0.72 2.92
N PHE A 50 -7.99 0.72 4.02
CA PHE A 50 -7.68 1.55 5.18
C PHE A 50 -6.40 1.13 5.90
N ILE A 51 -6.14 -0.16 6.07
CA ILE A 51 -4.90 -0.63 6.74
C ILE A 51 -3.67 -0.41 5.86
N GLN A 52 -3.79 -0.52 4.53
CA GLN A 52 -2.71 -0.20 3.60
C GLN A 52 -2.34 1.29 3.66
N LEU A 53 -3.33 2.18 3.80
CA LEU A 53 -3.07 3.60 4.08
C LEU A 53 -2.29 3.79 5.39
N GLY A 54 -2.56 2.96 6.40
CA GLY A 54 -1.79 2.92 7.65
C GLY A 54 -0.32 2.58 7.41
N SER A 55 -0.02 1.58 6.57
CA SER A 55 1.36 1.23 6.17
C SER A 55 2.05 2.39 5.44
N ILE A 56 1.37 3.05 4.51
CA ILE A 56 1.90 4.22 3.80
C ILE A 56 2.21 5.35 4.79
N LEU A 57 1.31 5.63 5.73
CA LEU A 57 1.55 6.63 6.78
C LEU A 57 2.77 6.27 7.65
N GLY A 58 2.99 4.99 7.93
CA GLY A 58 4.19 4.50 8.61
C GLY A 58 5.48 4.90 7.89
N VAL A 59 5.52 4.75 6.56
CA VAL A 59 6.67 5.16 5.73
C VAL A 59 6.84 6.66 5.70
N VAL A 60 5.74 7.42 5.54
CA VAL A 60 5.78 8.89 5.55
C VAL A 60 6.30 9.39 6.90
N TRP A 61 5.85 8.80 8.00
CA TRP A 61 6.34 9.12 9.34
C TRP A 61 7.82 8.74 9.50
N PHE A 62 8.23 7.55 9.05
CA PHE A 62 9.63 7.14 9.10
C PHE A 62 10.57 8.10 8.35
N TYR A 63 10.17 8.54 7.15
CA TYR A 63 10.94 9.46 6.32
C TYR A 63 10.62 10.95 6.53
N HIS A 64 9.84 11.33 7.55
CA HIS A 64 9.34 12.70 7.70
C HIS A 64 10.47 13.74 7.69
N GLN A 65 11.59 13.48 8.38
CA GLN A 65 12.73 14.42 8.41
C GLN A 65 13.36 14.58 7.03
N ARG A 66 13.53 13.48 6.29
CA ARG A 66 14.07 13.50 4.93
C ARG A 66 13.15 14.25 3.98
N LEU A 67 11.84 14.02 4.08
CA LEU A 67 10.83 14.72 3.29
C LEU A 67 10.85 16.23 3.59
N TRP A 68 10.94 16.62 4.87
CA TRP A 68 11.08 18.02 5.27
C TRP A 68 12.38 18.65 4.76
N GLN A 69 13.50 17.92 4.79
CA GLN A 69 14.78 18.39 4.26
C GLN A 69 14.71 18.63 2.75
N VAL A 70 14.14 17.70 2.00
CA VAL A 70 13.93 17.84 0.55
C VAL A 70 13.03 19.04 0.26
N ALA A 71 11.90 19.16 0.97
CA ALA A 71 10.94 20.24 0.77
C ALA A 71 11.55 21.63 1.03
N ARG A 72 12.37 21.79 2.09
CA ARG A 72 13.00 23.07 2.42
C ARG A 72 14.21 23.41 1.55
N ASN A 73 14.93 22.40 1.05
CA ASN A 73 16.21 22.60 0.36
C ASN A 73 16.15 22.31 -1.14
N LEU A 74 14.97 22.45 -1.77
CA LEU A 74 14.75 22.15 -3.19
C LEU A 74 15.68 22.93 -4.14
N HIS A 75 16.15 24.11 -3.72
CA HIS A 75 17.13 24.92 -4.45
C HIS A 75 18.50 24.25 -4.58
N ARG A 76 18.85 23.32 -3.67
CA ARG A 76 20.14 22.61 -3.71
C ARG A 76 20.13 21.57 -4.84
N PRO A 77 21.21 21.48 -5.65
CA PRO A 77 21.27 20.56 -6.78
C PRO A 77 21.11 19.09 -6.36
N GLN A 78 21.58 18.71 -5.16
CA GLN A 78 21.47 17.36 -4.63
C GLN A 78 20.00 16.95 -4.36
N GLU A 79 19.22 17.80 -3.71
CA GLU A 79 17.81 17.49 -3.40
C GLU A 79 16.94 17.57 -4.66
N ARG A 80 17.25 18.49 -5.59
CA ARG A 80 16.60 18.52 -6.90
C ARG A 80 16.84 17.22 -7.68
N ARG A 81 18.07 16.70 -7.68
CA ARG A 81 18.39 15.43 -8.33
C ARG A 81 17.66 14.26 -7.68
N PHE A 82 17.52 14.24 -6.35
CA PHE A 82 16.72 13.25 -5.64
C PHE A 82 15.25 13.26 -6.11
N VAL A 83 14.62 14.44 -6.17
CA VAL A 83 13.23 14.58 -6.64
C VAL A 83 13.07 14.17 -8.10
N ILE A 84 13.99 14.59 -8.97
CA ILE A 84 13.95 14.20 -10.39
C ILE A 84 14.07 12.68 -10.53
N ASN A 85 15.01 12.04 -9.83
CA ASN A 85 15.16 10.59 -9.86
C ASN A 85 13.91 9.87 -9.35
N LEU A 86 13.30 10.37 -8.27
CA LEU A 86 12.05 9.83 -7.74
C LEU A 86 10.92 9.94 -8.78
N LEU A 87 10.79 11.09 -9.45
CA LEU A 87 9.81 11.29 -10.51
C LEU A 87 10.07 10.35 -11.69
N ILE A 88 11.31 10.19 -12.14
CA ILE A 88 11.65 9.28 -13.24
C ILE A 88 11.31 7.82 -12.88
N ALA A 89 11.52 7.41 -11.62
CA ALA A 89 11.15 6.08 -11.16
C ALA A 89 9.62 5.88 -11.04
N PHE A 90 8.89 6.92 -10.65
CA PHE A 90 7.46 6.85 -10.37
C PHE A 90 6.57 7.08 -11.61
N LEU A 91 6.94 8.01 -12.51
CA LEU A 91 6.12 8.38 -13.66
C LEU A 91 5.74 7.19 -14.55
N PRO A 92 6.67 6.29 -14.93
CA PRO A 92 6.34 5.15 -15.77
C PRO A 92 5.26 4.26 -15.14
N ALA A 93 5.32 4.03 -13.82
CA ALA A 93 4.33 3.26 -13.11
C ALA A 93 2.94 3.94 -13.11
N VAL A 94 2.89 5.28 -12.94
CA VAL A 94 1.63 6.04 -13.02
C VAL A 94 1.05 6.01 -14.42
N ILE A 95 1.87 6.27 -15.45
CA ILE A 95 1.43 6.30 -16.85
C ILE A 95 0.88 4.93 -17.25
N LEU A 96 1.64 3.86 -16.98
CA LEU A 96 1.19 2.50 -17.25
C LEU A 96 -0.05 2.14 -16.43
N GLY A 97 -0.10 2.53 -15.15
CA GLY A 97 -1.25 2.32 -14.28
C GLY A 97 -2.52 2.98 -14.82
N LEU A 98 -2.46 4.23 -15.27
CA LEU A 98 -3.61 4.96 -15.83
C LEU A 98 -4.04 4.40 -17.20
N LEU A 99 -3.09 4.05 -18.07
CA LEU A 99 -3.39 3.50 -19.40
C LEU A 99 -3.95 2.08 -19.31
N LEU A 100 -3.43 1.25 -18.42
CA LEU A 100 -3.79 -0.17 -18.27
C LEU A 100 -4.88 -0.40 -17.23
N HIS A 101 -5.37 0.64 -16.53
CA HIS A 101 -6.42 0.50 -15.51
C HIS A 101 -7.65 -0.25 -16.02
N HIS A 102 -8.02 0.00 -17.29
CA HIS A 102 -9.14 -0.68 -17.94
C HIS A 102 -8.86 -2.17 -18.21
N THR A 103 -7.63 -2.53 -18.54
CA THR A 103 -7.24 -3.93 -18.80
C THR A 103 -7.07 -4.70 -17.48
N ILE A 104 -6.50 -4.08 -16.46
CA ILE A 104 -6.30 -4.67 -15.11
C ILE A 104 -7.64 -4.93 -14.41
N LYS A 105 -8.62 -4.04 -14.57
CA LYS A 105 -9.98 -4.26 -14.03
C LYS A 105 -10.76 -5.34 -14.80
N THR A 106 -10.52 -5.48 -16.11
CA THR A 106 -11.22 -6.46 -16.95
C THR A 106 -10.65 -7.88 -16.77
N TYR A 107 -9.36 -7.99 -16.46
CA TYR A 107 -8.69 -9.23 -16.11
C TYR A 107 -8.07 -9.09 -14.72
N PRO A 108 -8.84 -9.19 -13.63
CA PRO A 108 -8.20 -9.50 -12.37
C PRO A 108 -7.41 -10.79 -12.60
N ALA A 109 -6.13 -10.79 -12.24
CA ALA A 109 -5.33 -12.00 -12.07
C ALA A 109 -5.87 -12.90 -10.92
N ALA A 110 -7.17 -12.80 -10.64
CA ALA A 110 -7.99 -13.60 -9.73
C ALA A 110 -8.94 -14.51 -10.53
N ARG A 111 -8.57 -14.90 -11.76
CA ARG A 111 -9.13 -16.08 -12.41
C ARG A 111 -8.36 -17.34 -11.98
N CYS A 112 -8.13 -17.45 -10.68
CA CYS A 112 -7.79 -18.70 -10.00
C CYS A 112 -9.04 -19.21 -9.26
N THR A 113 -10.15 -19.28 -10.00
CA THR A 113 -11.30 -20.16 -9.79
C THR A 113 -11.84 -20.48 -11.17
#